data_AF-A0A416DMS3-F1
#
_entry.id   AF-A0A416DMS3-F1
#
_cell.length_a   1.000
_cell.length_b   1.000
_cell.length_c   1.000
_cell.angle_alpha   90.00
_cell.angle_beta   90.00
_cell.angle_gamma   90.00
#
_symmetry.space_group_name_H-M   'P 1'
#
loop_
_entity.id
_entity.type
_entity.pdbx_description
1 polymer ?
#
loop_
_entity_poly.entity_id
_entity_poly.type
_entity_poly.pdbx_seq_one_letter_code
_entity_poly.pdbx_strand_id
1 'polypeptide(L)'
;MELKFVIPNMAKSLGNLEFGGPAEVKRGDTRRNGTQTKVLYRRYKLFSDVQRADDIEVVIDGAAGQKQFAYMEPVKLKNPSVTAEGYVINGRAFVDYILHAEDMEKA
;
A
#
# COMPACT_ATOMS: atom_id res chain seq x y z
N MET A 1 8.99 18.21 16.32
CA MET A 1 9.30 16.77 16.11
C MET A 1 8.53 16.33 14.89
N GLU A 2 9.19 15.71 13.90
CA GLU A 2 8.56 15.29 12.64
C GLU A 2 8.42 13.76 12.64
N LEU A 3 7.19 13.26 12.48
CA LEU A 3 6.91 11.83 12.36
C LEU A 3 7.06 11.41 10.90
N LYS A 4 8.10 10.63 10.59
CA LYS A 4 8.35 10.16 9.21
C LYS A 4 7.45 8.99 8.82
N PHE A 5 7.42 7.95 9.64
CA PHE A 5 6.59 6.77 9.44
C PHE A 5 6.44 6.00 10.76
N VAL A 6 5.49 5.07 10.77
CA VAL A 6 5.24 4.11 11.86
C VAL A 6 5.52 2.71 11.32
N ILE A 7 6.19 1.87 12.11
CA ILE A 7 6.30 0.44 11.83
C ILE A 7 5.11 -0.25 12.51
N PRO A 8 4.12 -0.78 11.76
CA PRO A 8 2.96 -1.42 12.36
C PRO A 8 3.32 -2.78 12.96
N ASN A 9 2.61 -3.16 14.03
CA ASN A 9 2.60 -4.54 14.47
C ASN A 9 1.61 -5.32 13.58
N MET A 10 2.11 -5.93 12.51
CA MET A 10 1.27 -6.58 11.50
C MET A 10 0.29 -7.59 12.10
N ALA A 11 0.76 -8.47 12.99
CA ALA A 11 -0.09 -9.50 13.60
C ALA A 11 -1.26 -8.92 14.42
N LYS A 12 -1.06 -7.76 15.07
CA LYS A 12 -2.12 -7.12 15.87
C LYS A 12 -2.99 -6.17 15.07
N SER A 13 -2.41 -5.42 14.14
CA SER A 13 -3.09 -4.35 13.40
C SER A 13 -3.80 -4.85 12.15
N LEU A 14 -3.26 -5.87 11.49
CA LEU A 14 -3.70 -6.35 10.18
C LEU A 14 -3.87 -7.87 10.11
N GLY A 15 -3.34 -8.62 11.07
CA GLY A 15 -3.47 -10.08 11.12
C GLY A 15 -2.93 -10.75 9.86
N ASN A 16 -3.74 -11.64 9.28
CA ASN A 16 -3.43 -12.32 8.03
C ASN A 16 -3.89 -11.49 6.84
N LEU A 17 -3.06 -11.47 5.79
CA LEU A 17 -3.32 -10.72 4.57
C LEU A 17 -3.59 -11.66 3.40
N GLU A 18 -4.62 -11.35 2.64
CA GLU A 18 -4.99 -12.05 1.41
C GLU A 18 -4.98 -11.08 0.22
N PHE A 19 -4.54 -11.55 -0.95
CA PHE A 19 -4.44 -10.72 -2.13
C PHE A 19 -5.81 -10.42 -2.75
N GLY A 20 -6.17 -9.13 -2.82
CA GLY A 20 -7.42 -8.68 -3.44
C GLY A 20 -7.28 -8.30 -4.93
N GLY A 21 -6.09 -7.93 -5.38
CA GLY A 21 -5.82 -7.56 -6.78
C GLY A 21 -5.02 -6.27 -6.93
N PRO A 22 -4.72 -5.86 -8.18
CA PRO A 22 -4.16 -4.53 -8.44
C PRO A 22 -5.17 -3.43 -8.09
N ALA A 23 -4.69 -2.35 -7.48
CA ALA A 23 -5.48 -1.15 -7.23
C ALA A 23 -5.30 -0.13 -8.36
N GLU A 24 -6.15 0.90 -8.37
CA GLU A 24 -6.06 1.98 -9.36
C GLU A 24 -4.74 2.74 -9.24
N VAL A 25 -4.15 3.08 -10.38
CA VAL A 25 -2.92 3.87 -10.45
C VAL A 25 -3.25 5.32 -10.09
N LYS A 26 -2.51 5.88 -9.14
CA LYS A 26 -2.66 7.28 -8.70
C LYS A 26 -1.55 8.16 -9.26
N ARG A 27 -1.80 9.48 -9.26
CA ARG A 27 -0.80 10.48 -9.63
C ARG A 27 0.42 10.35 -8.72
N GLY A 28 1.61 10.24 -9.30
CA GLY A 28 2.87 10.05 -8.57
C GLY A 28 3.40 8.61 -8.61
N ASP A 29 2.57 7.63 -8.96
CA ASP A 29 3.00 6.23 -9.09
C ASP A 29 3.87 6.00 -10.34
N THR A 30 3.79 6.90 -11.32
CA THR A 30 4.63 6.88 -12.52
C THR A 30 5.26 8.24 -12.74
N ARG A 31 6.43 8.23 -13.36
CA ARG A 31 7.13 9.43 -13.81
C ARG A 31 7.44 9.30 -15.30
N ARG A 32 6.96 10.26 -16.07
CA ARG A 32 7.27 10.37 -17.50
C ARG A 32 8.58 11.14 -17.68
N ASN A 33 9.48 10.59 -18.50
CA ASN A 33 10.70 11.24 -18.95
C ASN A 33 10.74 11.19 -20.48
N GLY A 34 10.24 12.24 -21.14
CA GLY A 34 10.04 12.26 -22.59
C GLY A 34 9.02 11.21 -23.05
N THR A 35 9.48 10.24 -23.84
CA THR A 35 8.67 9.11 -24.33
C THR A 35 8.62 7.93 -23.37
N GLN A 36 9.54 7.87 -22.40
CA GLN A 36 9.60 6.76 -21.44
C GLN A 36 8.73 7.03 -20.22
N THR A 37 8.04 6.00 -19.76
CA THR A 37 7.29 6.02 -18.49
C THR A 37 7.95 5.07 -17.51
N LYS A 38 8.49 5.60 -16.42
CA LYS A 38 9.02 4.81 -15.31
C LYS A 38 7.92 4.59 -14.28
N VAL A 39 7.72 3.34 -13.87
CA VAL A 39 6.84 3.02 -12.73
C VAL A 39 7.65 3.16 -11.44
N LEU A 40 7.21 4.07 -10.57
CA LEU A 40 7.82 4.33 -9.27
C LEU A 40 7.16 3.51 -8.18
N TYR A 41 5.84 3.32 -8.26
CA TYR A 41 5.08 2.56 -7.27
C TYR A 41 3.99 1.72 -7.94
N ARG A 42 3.61 0.63 -7.29
CA ARG A 42 2.46 -0.21 -7.65
C ARG A 42 1.55 -0.35 -6.46
N ARG A 43 0.24 -0.30 -6.70
CA ARG A 43 -0.76 -0.38 -5.65
C ARG A 43 -1.52 -1.68 -5.75
N TYR A 44 -1.78 -2.28 -4.60
CA TYR A 44 -2.53 -3.52 -4.49
C TYR A 44 -3.56 -3.41 -3.39
N LYS A 45 -4.71 -4.06 -3.59
CA LYS A 45 -5.71 -4.25 -2.56
C LYS A 45 -5.41 -5.54 -1.81
N LEU A 46 -5.47 -5.49 -0.48
CA LEU A 46 -5.35 -6.63 0.41
C LEU A 46 -6.56 -6.70 1.34
N PHE A 47 -6.97 -7.91 1.67
CA PHE A 47 -7.95 -8.16 2.71
C PHE A 47 -7.25 -8.53 4.00
N SER A 48 -7.74 -8.00 5.11
CA SER A 48 -7.29 -8.31 6.46
C SER A 48 -8.39 -9.01 7.23
N ASP A 49 -8.04 -10.04 7.99
CA ASP A 49 -8.96 -10.71 8.91
C ASP A 49 -9.25 -9.89 10.19
N VAL A 50 -8.44 -8.86 10.48
CA VAL A 50 -8.64 -7.88 11.56
C VAL A 50 -9.47 -6.69 11.07
N GLN A 51 -9.14 -6.13 9.90
CA GLN A 51 -9.83 -4.98 9.30
C GLN A 51 -10.78 -5.42 8.17
N ARG A 52 -11.77 -6.26 8.51
CA ARG A 52 -12.62 -6.97 7.52
C ARG A 52 -13.53 -6.08 6.68
N ALA A 53 -13.77 -4.84 7.10
CA ALA A 53 -14.71 -3.95 6.43
C ALA A 53 -14.09 -3.16 5.27
N ASP A 54 -12.76 -3.11 5.19
CA ASP A 54 -12.05 -2.18 4.31
C ASP A 54 -10.99 -2.92 3.48
N ASP A 55 -10.93 -2.60 2.18
CA ASP A 55 -9.80 -2.96 1.34
C ASP A 55 -8.58 -2.15 1.80
N ILE A 56 -7.49 -2.82 2.13
CA ILE A 56 -6.23 -2.15 2.44
C ILE A 56 -5.47 -1.93 1.13
N GLU A 57 -5.23 -0.66 0.79
CA GLU A 57 -4.33 -0.33 -0.31
C GLU A 57 -2.88 -0.30 0.20
N VAL A 58 -2.04 -1.18 -0.35
CA VAL A 58 -0.59 -1.17 -0.11
C VAL A 58 0.14 -0.59 -1.32
N VAL A 59 1.11 0.28 -1.06
CA VAL A 59 2.02 0.86 -2.05
C VAL A 59 3.34 0.10 -1.99
N ILE A 60 3.75 -0.51 -3.11
CA ILE A 60 5.01 -1.24 -3.26
C ILE A 60 5.92 -0.50 -4.23
N ASP A 61 7.22 -0.47 -3.95
CA ASP A 61 8.22 0.11 -4.85
C ASP A 61 8.14 -0.56 -6.24
N GLY A 62 8.13 0.27 -7.28
CA GLY A 62 8.10 -0.19 -8.66
C GLY A 62 9.30 -1.06 -9.04
N ALA A 63 10.41 -0.97 -8.33
CA ALA A 63 11.60 -1.81 -8.48
C ALA A 63 11.37 -3.28 -8.07
N ALA A 64 10.37 -3.57 -7.22
CA ALA A 64 10.02 -4.94 -6.83
C ALA A 64 9.30 -5.74 -7.93
N GLY A 65 9.04 -5.10 -9.08
CA GLY A 65 8.32 -5.70 -10.20
C GLY A 65 6.82 -5.84 -9.95
N GLN A 66 6.10 -6.36 -10.94
CA GLN A 66 4.67 -6.60 -10.82
C GLN A 66 4.41 -7.90 -10.05
N LYS A 67 3.56 -7.81 -9.04
CA LYS A 67 3.06 -8.96 -8.28
C LYS A 67 1.85 -9.59 -8.95
N GLN A 68 1.88 -10.92 -9.04
CA GLN A 68 0.82 -11.76 -9.60
C GLN A 68 0.56 -12.88 -8.60
N PHE A 69 -0.59 -12.81 -7.96
CA PHE A 69 -1.10 -13.79 -7.02
C PHE A 69 -2.55 -14.11 -7.40
N ALA A 70 -3.04 -15.28 -7.00
CA ALA A 70 -4.46 -15.58 -7.13
C ALA A 70 -5.30 -14.72 -6.19
N TYR A 71 -6.57 -14.50 -6.55
CA TYR A 71 -7.52 -13.84 -5.66
C TYR A 71 -7.64 -14.63 -4.36
N MET A 72 -7.60 -13.92 -3.22
CA MET A 72 -7.54 -14.46 -1.86
C MET A 72 -6.31 -15.31 -1.53
N GLU A 73 -5.24 -15.26 -2.35
CA GLU A 73 -4.01 -15.95 -2.01
C GLU A 73 -3.35 -15.31 -0.77
N PRO A 74 -2.96 -16.10 0.26
CA PRO A 74 -2.28 -15.58 1.43
C PRO A 74 -0.92 -14.95 1.09
N VAL A 75 -0.68 -13.74 1.58
CA VAL A 75 0.54 -12.96 1.31
C VAL A 75 1.13 -12.32 2.56
N LYS A 76 2.41 -11.99 2.50
CA LYS A 76 3.13 -11.20 3.51
C LYS A 76 3.81 -10.01 2.88
N LEU A 77 3.88 -8.91 3.62
CA LEU A 77 4.57 -7.69 3.22
C LEU A 77 5.98 -7.66 3.81
N LYS A 78 6.95 -7.29 2.99
CA LYS A 78 8.34 -7.09 3.41
C LYS A 78 8.54 -5.64 3.85
N ASN A 79 9.03 -5.49 5.08
CA ASN A 79 9.34 -4.19 5.71
C ASN A 79 8.18 -3.19 5.62
N PRO A 80 6.97 -3.54 6.12
CA PRO A 80 5.82 -2.65 6.03
C PRO A 80 6.02 -1.39 6.90
N SER A 81 5.57 -0.25 6.39
CA SER A 81 5.53 1.01 7.13
C SER A 81 4.27 1.80 6.80
N VAL A 82 3.81 2.63 7.74
CA VAL A 82 2.62 3.47 7.57
C VAL A 82 3.03 4.93 7.65
N THR A 83 2.61 5.71 6.66
CA THR A 83 2.68 7.17 6.69
C THR A 83 1.28 7.75 6.84
N ALA A 84 1.18 8.97 7.37
CA ALA A 84 -0.07 9.70 7.45
C ALA A 84 0.03 10.98 6.61
N GLU A 85 -0.92 11.19 5.71
CA GLU A 85 -1.03 12.43 4.93
C GLU A 85 -2.29 13.18 5.38
N GLY A 86 -2.08 14.35 5.99
CA GLY A 86 -3.17 15.23 6.40
C GLY A 86 -3.50 16.26 5.33
N TYR A 87 -4.78 16.42 5.00
CA TYR A 87 -5.24 17.42 4.05
C TYR A 87 -6.58 18.04 4.47
N VAL A 88 -6.91 19.20 3.89
CA VAL A 88 -8.14 19.94 4.22
C VAL A 88 -8.97 20.16 2.96
N ILE A 89 -10.25 19.80 3.02
CA ILE A 89 -11.23 20.09 1.96
C ILE A 89 -12.37 20.90 2.57
N ASN A 90 -12.64 22.09 2.02
CA ASN A 90 -13.75 22.96 2.45
C ASN A 90 -13.80 23.18 3.98
N GLY A 91 -12.64 23.37 4.60
CA GLY A 91 -12.50 23.59 6.05
C GLY A 91 -12.64 22.33 6.92
N ARG A 92 -12.80 21.14 6.34
CA ARG A 92 -12.76 19.85 7.07
C ARG A 92 -11.41 19.19 6.88
N ALA A 93 -10.82 18.72 7.97
CA ALA A 93 -9.56 18.00 7.97
C ALA A 93 -9.79 16.49 7.78
N PHE A 94 -8.92 15.90 6.97
CA PHE A 94 -8.88 14.48 6.66
C PHE A 94 -7.45 13.98 6.84
N VAL A 95 -7.31 12.69 7.13
CA VAL A 95 -6.01 12.03 7.26
C VAL A 95 -6.10 10.69 6.54
N ASP A 96 -5.23 10.51 5.56
CA ASP A 96 -5.03 9.23 4.89
C ASP A 96 -3.88 8.48 5.56
N TYR A 97 -4.13 7.24 5.96
CA TYR A 97 -3.07 6.32 6.38
C TYR A 97 -2.67 5.45 5.19
N ILE A 98 -1.42 5.56 4.77
CA ILE A 98 -0.91 4.88 3.58
C ILE A 98 0.04 3.79 4.03
N LEU A 99 -0.28 2.53 3.70
CA LEU A 99 0.58 1.38 3.94
C LEU A 99 1.58 1.24 2.79
N HIS A 100 2.86 1.20 3.12
CA HIS A 100 3.96 0.97 2.21
C HIS A 100 4.63 -0.36 2.53
N ALA A 101 5.21 -0.99 1.52
CA ALA A 101 6.08 -2.14 1.68
C ALA A 101 7.17 -2.14 0.60
N GLU A 102 8.31 -2.74 0.89
CA GLU A 102 9.36 -2.93 -0.11
C GLU A 102 8.98 -4.00 -1.13
N ASP A 103 8.30 -5.05 -0.65
CA ASP A 103 7.94 -6.21 -1.45
C ASP A 103 6.72 -6.96 -0.87
N MET A 104 6.17 -7.89 -1.64
CA MET A 104 5.11 -8.81 -1.25
C MET A 104 5.39 -10.21 -1.77
N GLU A 105 5.26 -11.19 -0.87
CA GLU A 105 5.53 -12.61 -1.10
C GLU A 105 4.39 -13.48 -0.59
N LYS A 106 4.39 -14.77 -0.97
CA LYS A 106 3.42 -15.73 -0.43
C LYS A 106 3.66 -15.94 1.06
N ALA A 107 2.58 -16.07 1.84
CA ALA A 107 2.64 -16.21 3.30
C ALA A 107 3.26 -17.54 3.75
#